data_AF-A0A7K4I982-F1
#
_entry.id   AF-A0A7K4I982-F1
#
_cell.length_a   1.000
_cell.length_b   1.000
_cell.length_c   1.000
_cell.angle_alpha   90.00
_cell.angle_beta   90.00
_cell.angle_gamma   90.00
#
_symmetry.space_group_name_H-M   'P 1'
#
loop_
_entity.id
_entity.type
_entity.pdbx_description
1 polymer ?
#
loop_
_entity_poly.entity_id
_entity_poly.type
_entity_poly.pdbx_seq_one_letter_code
_entity_poly.pdbx_strand_id
1 'polypeptide(L)' 'YDINKDNAEKIESFCRENSVEVVGKIPFSPKVTEAMVNGKTIIEYSPRSAVAKEIEVIWEKISILISEK' A
#
# COMPACT_ATOMS: atom_id res chain seq x y z
N TYR A 1 0.79 -8.89 6.82
CA TYR A 1 -0.53 -9.47 7.14
C TYR A 1 -1.40 -8.39 7.75
N ASP A 2 -2.68 -8.40 7.38
CA ASP A 2 -3.67 -7.42 7.82
C ASP A 2 -3.98 -7.54 9.31
N ILE A 3 -4.22 -6.39 9.94
CA ILE A 3 -4.59 -6.32 11.37
C ILE A 3 -6.00 -6.90 11.58
N ASN A 4 -6.89 -6.71 10.60
CA ASN A 4 -8.27 -7.21 10.63
C ASN A 4 -8.63 -7.74 9.23
N LYS A 5 -8.66 -9.07 9.09
CA LYS A 5 -8.93 -9.75 7.82
C LYS A 5 -10.35 -9.54 7.33
N ASP A 6 -11.34 -9.67 8.22
CA ASP A 6 -12.76 -9.49 7.87
C ASP A 6 -13.02 -8.08 7.31
N ASN A 7 -12.38 -7.05 7.86
CA ASN A 7 -12.50 -5.69 7.34
C ASN A 7 -11.76 -5.52 6.00
N ALA A 8 -10.59 -6.14 5.81
CA ALA A 8 -9.91 -6.12 4.53
C ALA A 8 -10.77 -6.76 3.42
N GLU A 9 -11.39 -7.90 3.70
CA GLU A 9 -12.30 -8.59 2.78
C GLU A 9 -13.54 -7.74 2.43
N LYS A 10 -14.09 -7.00 3.40
CA LYS A 10 -15.20 -6.06 3.15
C LYS A 10 -14.78 -4.91 2.23
N ILE A 11 -13.60 -4.32 2.44
CA ILE A 11 -13.07 -3.25 1.59
C ILE A 11 -12.84 -3.76 0.17
N GLU A 12 -12.24 -4.94 0.02
CA GLU A 12 -11.99 -5.55 -1.30
C GLU A 12 -13.29 -5.89 -2.03
N SER A 13 -14.29 -6.39 -1.30
CA SER A 13 -15.61 -6.68 -1.87
C SER A 13 -16.32 -5.42 -2.32
N PHE A 14 -16.28 -4.35 -1.51
CA PHE A 14 -16.81 -3.04 -1.89
C PHE A 14 -16.16 -2.51 -3.16
N CYS A 15 -14.82 -2.55 -3.26
CA CYS A 15 -14.11 -2.11 -4.47
C CYS A 15 -14.55 -2.92 -5.70
N ARG A 16 -14.62 -4.25 -5.58
CA ARG A 16 -15.07 -5.14 -6.66
C ARG A 16 -16.50 -4.84 -7.11
N GLU A 17 -17.42 -4.62 -6.19
CA GLU A 17 -18.83 -4.30 -6.48
C GLU A 17 -19.00 -2.94 -7.19
N ASN A 18 -18.08 -2.01 -6.95
CA ASN A 18 -18.11 -0.66 -7.54
C ASN A 18 -17.19 -0.52 -8.75
N SER A 19 -16.67 -1.62 -9.30
CA SER A 19 -15.71 -1.61 -10.41
C SER A 19 -14.47 -0.74 -10.14
N VAL A 20 -14.03 -0.69 -8.88
CA VAL A 20 -12.81 -0.01 -8.45
C VAL A 20 -11.70 -1.05 -8.33
N GLU A 21 -10.62 -0.85 -9.09
CA GLU A 21 -9.46 -1.74 -9.04
C GLU A 21 -8.62 -1.50 -7.77
N VAL A 22 -8.26 -2.58 -7.07
CA VAL A 22 -7.33 -2.54 -5.94
C VAL A 22 -5.91 -2.79 -6.45
N VAL A 23 -5.07 -1.76 -6.42
CA VAL A 23 -3.71 -1.80 -7.01
C VAL A 23 -2.65 -2.44 -6.11
N GLY A 24 -2.90 -2.59 -4.81
CA GLY A 24 -1.99 -3.27 -3.87
C GLY A 24 -2.48 -3.27 -2.44
N LYS A 25 -1.73 -3.95 -1.56
CA LYS A 25 -2.08 -4.13 -0.13
C LYS A 25 -0.87 -3.89 0.75
N ILE A 26 -0.85 -2.73 1.40
CA ILE A 26 0.28 -2.34 2.24
C ILE A 26 0.23 -3.09 3.58
N PRO A 27 1.22 -3.94 3.91
CA PRO A 27 1.22 -4.67 5.18
C PRO A 27 1.41 -3.71 6.35
N PHE A 28 0.77 -4.00 7.49
CA PHE A 28 1.04 -3.25 8.71
C PHE A 28 2.50 -3.41 9.15
N SER A 29 3.15 -2.29 9.49
CA SER A 29 4.51 -2.27 10.04
C SER A 29 4.70 -1.10 11.00
N PRO A 30 5.21 -1.32 12.22
CA PRO A 30 5.57 -0.24 13.16
C PRO A 30 6.59 0.76 12.59
N LYS A 31 7.40 0.31 11.63
CA LYS A 31 8.40 1.13 10.93
C LYS A 31 7.81 2.36 10.25
N VAL A 32 6.54 2.33 9.87
CA VAL A 32 5.85 3.49 9.30
C VAL A 32 5.73 4.59 10.35
N THR A 33 5.28 4.23 11.56
CA THR A 33 5.19 5.18 12.68
C THR A 33 6.55 5.66 13.13
N GLU A 34 7.55 4.77 13.19
CA GLU A 34 8.93 5.17 13.49
C GLU A 34 9.47 6.18 12.47
N ALA A 35 9.21 5.97 11.17
CA ALA A 35 9.60 6.90 10.11
C ALA A 35 8.93 8.28 10.31
N MET A 36 7.62 8.30 10.62
CA MET A 36 6.88 9.53 10.92
C MET A 36 7.47 10.31 12.09
N VAL A 37 7.82 9.62 13.20
CA VAL A 37 8.46 10.25 14.37
C VAL A 37 9.83 10.84 14.01
N ASN A 38 10.55 10.23 13.07
CA ASN A 38 11.83 10.72 12.56
C ASN A 38 11.70 11.77 11.44
N GLY A 39 10.47 12.20 11.09
CA GLY A 39 10.23 13.17 10.03
C GLY A 39 10.63 12.67 8.64
N LYS A 40 10.59 11.34 8.41
CA LYS A 40 10.97 10.68 7.16
C LYS A 40 9.81 9.88 6.59
N THR A 41 9.79 9.70 5.28
CA THR A 41 8.93 8.71 4.64
C THR A 41 9.44 7.30 4.93
N ILE A 42 8.58 6.28 4.78
CA ILE A 42 8.99 4.88 4.93
C ILE A 42 10.04 4.46 3.87
N ILE A 43 10.00 5.09 2.69
CA ILE A 43 10.95 4.86 1.59
C ILE A 43 12.36 5.32 2.01
N GLU A 44 12.47 6.48 2.66
CA GLU A 44 13.75 7.01 3.14
C GLU A 44 14.24 6.32 4.42
N TYR A 45 13.32 6.00 5.34
CA TYR A 45 13.65 5.44 6.65
C TYR A 45 13.97 3.94 6.60
N SER A 46 13.20 3.16 5.82
CA SER A 46 13.39 1.72 5.70
C SER A 46 13.14 1.22 4.27
N PRO A 47 14.03 1.55 3.31
CA PRO A 47 13.84 1.27 1.89
C PRO A 47 13.70 -0.22 1.57
N ARG A 48 14.30 -1.10 2.38
CA ARG A 48 14.22 -2.56 2.20
C ARG A 48 13.01 -3.21 2.89
N SER A 49 12.16 -2.42 3.54
CA SER A 49 10.97 -2.93 4.24
C SER A 49 9.93 -3.46 3.25
N ALA A 50 9.08 -4.40 3.71
CA ALA A 50 7.97 -4.89 2.89
C ALA A 50 6.99 -3.77 2.50
N VAL A 51 6.83 -2.76 3.37
CA VAL A 51 5.99 -1.59 3.09
C VAL A 51 6.57 -0.74 1.96
N ALA A 52 7.86 -0.42 2.01
CA ALA A 52 8.51 0.37 0.96
C ALA A 52 8.41 -0.33 -0.40
N LYS A 53 8.70 -1.63 -0.44
CA LYS A 53 8.59 -2.45 -1.66
C LYS A 53 7.16 -2.50 -2.22
N GLU A 54 6.16 -2.66 -1.36
CA GLU A 54 4.76 -2.68 -1.82
C GLU A 54 4.33 -1.32 -2.39
N ILE A 55 4.79 -0.21 -1.79
CA ILE A 55 4.53 1.14 -2.30
C ILE A 55 5.18 1.34 -3.68
N GLU A 56 6.42 0.87 -3.88
CA GLU A 56 7.10 0.90 -5.17
C GLU A 56 6.30 0.12 -6.24
N VAL A 57 5.85 -1.10 -5.92
CA VAL A 57 5.02 -1.91 -6.83
C VAL A 57 3.68 -1.24 -7.16
N ILE A 58 3.03 -0.63 -6.16
CA ILE A 58 1.79 0.14 -6.39
C ILE A 58 2.05 1.31 -7.32
N TRP A 59 3.16 2.03 -7.13
CA TRP A 59 3.54 3.17 -7.96
C TRP A 59 3.81 2.76 -9.41
N GLU A 60 4.50 1.64 -9.63
CA GLU A 60 4.73 1.08 -10.97
C GLU A 60 3.41 0.79 -11.70
N LYS A 61 2.47 0.12 -11.02
CA LYS A 61 1.14 -0.16 -11.60
C LYS A 61 0.38 1.11 -11.95
N ILE A 62 0.34 2.08 -11.04
CA ILE A 62 -0.33 3.37 -11.28
C ILE A 62 0.33 4.11 -12.45
N SER A 63 1.66 4.09 -12.54
CA SER A 63 2.40 4.76 -13.62
C SER A 63 2.07 4.15 -14.98
N ILE A 64 1.93 2.83 -15.07
CA ILE A 64 1.48 2.13 -16.28
C ILE A 64 0.05 2.56 -16.64
N LEU A 65 -0.88 2.48 -15.68
CA LEU A 65 -2.29 2.82 -15.89
C LEU A 65 -2.52 4.26 -16.35
N ILE A 66 -1.69 5.20 -15.89
CA ILE A 66 -1.77 6.61 -16.28
C ILE A 66 -1.08 6.84 -17.63
N SER A 67 -0.02 6.09 -17.96
CA SER A 67 0.70 6.25 -19.24
C SER A 67 -0.04 5.64 -20.44
N GLU A 68 -0.96 4.70 -20.20
CA GLU A 68 -1.80 4.08 -21.24
C GLU A 68 -3.07 4.88 -21.58
N LYS A 69 -3.29 6.03 -20.94
CA LYS A 69 -4.37 6.98 -21.26
C LYS A 69 -3.86 8.19 -22.04
#